data_AF-A0AAN6YL47-F1
#
_entry.id   AF-A0AAN6YL47-F1
#
_cell.length_a   1.000
_cell.length_b   1.000
_cell.length_c   1.000
_cell.angle_alpha   90.00
_cell.angle_beta   90.00
_cell.angle_gamma   90.00
#
_symmetry.space_group_name_H-M   'P 1'
#
loop_
_entity.id
_entity.type
_entity.pdbx_description
1 polymer ?
#
loop_
_entity_poly.entity_id
_entity_poly.type
_entity_poly.pdbx_seq_one_letter_code
_entity_poly.pdbx_strand_id
1 'polypeptide(L)'
;MLKCADHFDNEKAKCAHIEGRLGGDAARNLAPYLRDGHPDKLDAADKLLDHFWKEYYNPARDEEALDEFEDLVMSKTDDFTQFKNKFVRLAGECCKPKSEWKKELKRRLPIGLANATTAQYLDKNVTFDTYCRHLAEIASNYRQTQRRSKKHETGASTDSKKRDKAATLTTPTTTTVGRKSNKPTKEDMERLIAEGRCFTCREVGHQSRECPQKEKKRQEEDARVQSIVAEVLRKQSASVGSLAKRSRTNQDKLNTPSESEN
;
A
#
# COMPACT_ATOMS: atom_id res chain seq x y z
N MET A 1 28.19 6.67 -27.12
CA MET A 1 27.84 8.09 -27.31
C MET A 1 27.03 8.19 -28.60
N LEU A 2 25.70 8.29 -28.51
CA LEU A 2 24.85 8.49 -29.69
C LEU A 2 24.95 9.96 -30.09
N LYS A 3 25.53 10.21 -31.26
CA LYS A 3 25.49 11.50 -31.94
C LYS A 3 24.05 11.71 -32.44
N CYS A 4 23.32 12.64 -31.84
CA CYS A 4 22.15 13.23 -32.48
C CYS A 4 22.67 14.12 -33.62
N ALA A 5 22.86 13.53 -34.80
CA ALA A 5 23.04 14.30 -36.00
C ALA A 5 21.73 15.08 -36.26
N ASP A 6 21.84 16.39 -36.41
CA ASP A 6 20.72 17.32 -36.54
C ASP A 6 19.72 16.86 -37.60
N HIS A 7 18.47 16.61 -37.18
CA HIS A 7 17.38 16.12 -38.02
C HIS A 7 16.85 17.17 -39.01
N PHE A 8 17.34 18.42 -38.95
CA PHE A 8 16.83 19.55 -39.73
C PHE A 8 17.97 20.36 -40.36
N ASP A 9 17.83 20.64 -41.65
CA ASP A 9 18.88 21.28 -42.46
C ASP A 9 19.05 22.80 -42.19
N ASN A 10 18.05 23.46 -41.60
CA ASN A 10 18.12 24.89 -41.24
C ASN A 10 17.04 25.29 -40.21
N GLU A 11 17.18 26.48 -39.59
CA GLU A 11 16.22 27.03 -38.62
C GLU A 11 14.81 27.20 -39.19
N LYS A 12 14.69 27.56 -40.48
CA LYS A 12 13.40 27.66 -41.15
C LYS A 12 12.68 26.30 -41.21
N ALA A 13 13.41 25.21 -41.43
CA ALA A 13 12.88 23.85 -41.40
C ALA A 13 12.47 23.43 -39.99
N LYS A 14 13.21 23.85 -38.95
CA LYS A 14 12.84 23.62 -37.54
C LYS A 14 11.56 24.38 -37.17
N CYS A 15 11.46 25.67 -37.51
CA CYS A 15 10.28 26.48 -37.26
C CYS A 15 9.04 25.93 -38.00
N ALA A 16 9.19 25.54 -39.27
CA ALA A 16 8.11 24.92 -40.03
C ALA A 16 7.68 23.57 -39.43
N HIS A 17 8.63 22.79 -38.88
CA HIS A 17 8.30 21.55 -38.16
C HIS A 17 7.50 21.83 -36.89
N ILE A 18 7.92 22.81 -36.08
CA ILE A 18 7.21 23.22 -34.87
C ILE A 18 5.82 23.72 -35.24
N GLU A 19 5.70 24.60 -36.22
CA GLU A 19 4.42 25.12 -36.74
C GLU A 19 3.48 23.97 -37.16
N GLY A 20 3.97 23.01 -37.94
CA GLY A 20 3.18 21.86 -38.39
C GLY A 20 2.74 20.90 -37.26
N ARG A 21 3.30 21.02 -36.06
CA ARG A 21 2.88 20.26 -34.86
C ARG A 21 1.83 21.00 -34.03
N LEU A 22 1.67 22.30 -34.24
CA LEU A 22 0.71 23.11 -33.50
C LEU A 22 -0.68 22.93 -34.09
N GLY A 23 -1.68 22.93 -33.22
CA GLY A 23 -3.08 22.87 -33.59
C GLY A 23 -3.92 23.82 -32.74
N GLY A 24 -5.15 24.07 -33.19
CA GLY A 24 -6.11 24.87 -32.43
C GLY A 24 -5.64 26.30 -32.14
N ASP A 25 -5.85 26.74 -30.92
CA ASP A 25 -5.59 28.13 -30.49
C ASP A 25 -4.10 28.49 -30.54
N ALA A 26 -3.22 27.52 -30.25
CA ALA A 26 -1.77 27.73 -30.29
C ALA A 26 -1.26 28.11 -31.68
N ALA A 27 -1.77 27.45 -32.74
CA ALA A 27 -1.40 27.80 -34.11
C ALA A 27 -1.92 29.19 -34.52
N ARG A 28 -3.15 29.55 -34.10
CA ARG A 28 -3.76 30.85 -34.45
C ARG A 28 -3.05 32.02 -33.79
N ASN A 29 -2.67 31.88 -32.51
CA ASN A 29 -1.97 32.91 -31.75
C ASN A 29 -0.55 33.13 -32.28
N LEU A 30 0.09 32.07 -32.79
CA LEU A 30 1.44 32.14 -33.31
C LEU A 30 1.53 32.71 -34.74
N ALA A 31 0.52 32.45 -35.58
CA ALA A 31 0.55 32.80 -37.01
C ALA A 31 0.98 34.25 -37.35
N PRO A 32 0.64 35.30 -36.56
CA PRO A 32 1.11 36.67 -36.81
C PRO A 32 2.63 36.83 -36.70
N TYR A 33 3.26 36.14 -35.75
CA TYR A 33 4.70 36.23 -35.46
C TYR A 33 5.57 35.48 -36.48
N LEU A 34 4.98 34.62 -37.30
CA LEU A 34 5.68 33.88 -38.36
C LEU A 34 5.72 34.63 -39.69
N ARG A 35 4.90 35.67 -39.86
CA ARG A 35 4.81 36.45 -41.12
C ARG A 35 6.06 37.28 -41.35
N ASP A 36 6.41 37.43 -42.62
CA ASP A 36 7.45 38.38 -43.03
C ASP A 36 6.99 39.82 -42.76
N GLY A 37 7.79 40.58 -42.01
CA GLY A 37 7.52 41.98 -41.67
C GLY A 37 6.92 42.23 -40.28
N HIS A 38 6.67 41.20 -39.46
CA HIS A 38 6.32 41.40 -38.05
C HIS A 38 7.54 41.96 -37.28
N PRO A 39 7.40 43.00 -36.42
CA PRO A 39 8.52 43.57 -35.68
C PRO A 39 9.21 42.55 -34.77
N ASP A 40 8.41 41.67 -34.13
CA ASP A 40 8.90 40.58 -33.27
C ASP A 40 8.82 39.22 -33.98
N LYS A 41 9.34 39.14 -35.21
CA LYS A 41 9.28 37.89 -35.98
C LYS A 41 10.03 36.75 -35.27
N LEU A 42 9.39 35.59 -35.18
CA LEU A 42 9.97 34.38 -34.60
C LEU A 42 10.61 33.53 -35.71
N ASP A 43 11.87 33.83 -36.00
CA ASP A 43 12.65 33.26 -37.11
C ASP A 43 13.61 32.14 -36.70
N ALA A 44 13.72 31.84 -35.41
CA ALA A 44 14.55 30.78 -34.83
C ALA A 44 13.74 29.88 -33.91
N ALA A 45 14.03 28.58 -33.92
CA ALA A 45 13.28 27.59 -33.16
C ALA A 45 13.33 27.85 -31.65
N ASP A 46 14.46 28.33 -31.13
CA ASP A 46 14.62 28.62 -29.70
C ASP A 46 13.75 29.80 -29.26
N LYS A 47 13.68 30.88 -30.07
CA LYS A 47 12.80 32.02 -29.79
C LYS A 47 11.33 31.60 -29.81
N LEU A 48 11.00 30.70 -30.74
CA LEU A 48 9.66 30.16 -30.88
C LEU A 48 9.25 29.36 -29.64
N LEU A 49 10.11 28.44 -29.19
CA LEU A 49 9.89 27.63 -27.99
C LEU A 49 9.88 28.48 -26.71
N ASP A 50 10.73 29.50 -26.62
CA ASP A 50 10.75 30.44 -25.49
C ASP A 50 9.46 31.27 -25.43
N HIS A 51 8.93 31.71 -26.58
CA HIS A 51 7.62 32.36 -26.65
C HIS A 51 6.50 31.42 -26.19
N PHE A 52 6.51 30.16 -26.63
CA PHE A 52 5.54 29.15 -26.15
C PHE A 52 5.63 28.91 -24.66
N TRP A 53 6.85 28.79 -24.14
CA TRP A 53 7.05 28.66 -22.71
C TRP A 53 6.44 29.86 -22.00
N LYS A 54 6.76 31.10 -22.38
CA LYS A 54 6.20 32.28 -21.71
C LYS A 54 4.68 32.39 -21.77
N GLU A 55 4.06 32.07 -22.92
CA GLU A 55 2.62 32.23 -23.12
C GLU A 55 1.81 31.12 -22.44
N TYR A 56 2.32 29.88 -22.42
CA TYR A 56 1.59 28.70 -21.93
C TYR A 56 2.12 28.13 -20.63
N TYR A 57 3.23 28.66 -20.10
CA TYR A 57 3.74 28.27 -18.80
C TYR A 57 2.75 28.68 -17.72
N ASN A 58 2.21 27.70 -17.01
CA ASN A 58 1.45 27.96 -15.81
C ASN A 58 2.44 28.11 -14.64
N PRO A 59 2.63 29.33 -14.09
CA PRO A 59 3.55 29.55 -12.98
C PRO A 59 3.11 28.86 -11.70
N ALA A 60 1.81 28.56 -11.56
CA ALA A 60 1.26 27.82 -10.44
C ALA A 60 1.34 26.30 -10.65
N ARG A 61 1.90 25.80 -11.76
CA ARG A 61 1.91 24.36 -12.03
C ARG A 61 2.63 23.57 -10.95
N ASP A 62 3.72 24.11 -10.41
CA ASP A 62 4.48 23.44 -9.34
C ASP A 62 3.67 23.35 -8.03
N GLU A 63 2.91 24.40 -7.71
CA GLU A 63 2.05 24.48 -6.53
C GLU A 63 0.82 23.57 -6.70
N GLU A 64 0.14 23.63 -7.86
CA GLU A 64 -0.94 22.70 -8.21
C GLU A 64 -0.46 21.25 -8.19
N ALA A 65 0.74 20.97 -8.70
CA ALA A 65 1.31 19.63 -8.69
C ALA A 65 1.63 19.17 -7.27
N LEU A 66 2.03 20.09 -6.37
CA LEU A 66 2.21 19.78 -4.96
C LEU A 66 0.88 19.43 -4.30
N ASP A 67 -0.16 20.25 -4.49
CA ASP A 67 -1.50 20.00 -3.97
C ASP A 67 -2.06 18.66 -4.49
N GLU A 68 -2.00 18.45 -5.82
CA GLU A 68 -2.39 17.18 -6.46
C GLU A 68 -1.59 15.99 -5.90
N PHE A 69 -0.32 16.20 -5.56
CA PHE A 69 0.54 15.17 -4.99
C PHE A 69 0.23 14.88 -3.53
N GLU A 70 -0.08 15.89 -2.72
CA GLU A 70 -0.48 15.76 -1.32
C GLU A 70 -1.80 15.01 -1.18
N ASP A 71 -2.77 15.34 -2.04
CA ASP A 71 -4.08 14.67 -2.10
C ASP A 71 -4.05 13.29 -2.77
N LEU A 72 -2.95 12.94 -3.44
CA LEU A 72 -2.83 11.68 -4.15
C LEU A 72 -2.87 10.49 -3.19
N VAL A 73 -3.99 9.77 -3.15
CA VAL A 73 -4.12 8.50 -2.42
C VAL A 73 -4.69 7.44 -3.35
N MET A 74 -4.12 6.23 -3.31
CA MET A 74 -4.61 5.12 -4.13
C MET A 74 -5.89 4.54 -3.51
N SER A 75 -6.95 4.43 -4.31
CA SER A 75 -8.16 3.72 -3.93
C SER A 75 -7.97 2.20 -3.99
N LYS A 76 -8.87 1.46 -3.33
CA LYS A 76 -8.88 -0.02 -3.35
C LYS A 76 -9.21 -0.60 -4.72
N THR A 77 -9.84 0.19 -5.58
CA THR A 77 -10.28 -0.21 -6.93
C THR A 77 -9.29 0.15 -8.01
N ASP A 78 -8.34 1.04 -7.71
CA ASP A 78 -7.44 1.60 -8.71
C ASP A 78 -6.48 0.56 -9.27
N ASP A 79 -6.03 0.83 -10.49
CA ASP A 79 -4.89 0.12 -11.04
C ASP A 79 -3.58 0.68 -10.50
N PHE A 80 -2.80 -0.19 -9.84
CA PHE A 80 -1.53 0.22 -9.25
C PHE A 80 -0.56 0.81 -10.30
N THR A 81 -0.55 0.32 -11.54
CA THR A 81 0.34 0.85 -12.57
C THR A 81 -0.07 2.26 -12.97
N GLN A 82 -1.36 2.49 -13.17
CA GLN A 82 -1.90 3.83 -13.45
C GLN A 82 -1.62 4.79 -12.29
N PHE A 83 -1.89 4.35 -11.06
CA PHE A 83 -1.61 5.12 -9.85
C PHE A 83 -0.12 5.47 -9.72
N LYS A 84 0.77 4.48 -9.88
CA LYS A 84 2.23 4.67 -9.84
C LYS A 84 2.70 5.66 -10.90
N ASN A 85 2.15 5.60 -12.11
CA ASN A 85 2.50 6.55 -13.17
C ASN A 85 2.07 7.98 -12.79
N LYS A 86 0.86 8.16 -12.24
CA LYS A 86 0.41 9.47 -11.71
C LYS A 86 1.32 9.95 -10.57
N PHE A 87 1.69 9.07 -9.64
CA PHE A 87 2.60 9.37 -8.55
C PHE A 87 3.97 9.85 -9.05
N VAL A 88 4.60 9.12 -9.97
CA VAL A 88 5.93 9.46 -10.49
C VAL A 88 5.90 10.78 -11.28
N ARG A 89 4.85 11.01 -12.06
CA ARG A 89 4.65 12.27 -12.78
C ARG A 89 4.59 13.44 -11.80
N LEU A 90 3.67 13.39 -10.83
CA LEU A 90 3.48 14.47 -9.86
C LEU A 90 4.72 14.68 -8.97
N ALA A 91 5.36 13.60 -8.52
CA ALA A 91 6.61 13.69 -7.76
C ALA A 91 7.74 14.35 -8.56
N GLY A 92 7.75 14.17 -9.88
CA GLY A 92 8.69 14.84 -10.79
C GLY A 92 8.34 16.32 -10.97
N GLU A 93 7.07 16.65 -11.20
CA GLU A 93 6.58 18.03 -11.37
C GLU A 93 6.85 18.87 -10.10
N CYS A 94 6.53 18.39 -8.90
CA CYS A 94 6.83 19.11 -7.66
C CYS A 94 8.26 18.87 -7.13
N CYS A 95 9.17 18.40 -7.99
CA CYS A 95 10.61 18.24 -7.72
C CYS A 95 10.94 17.46 -6.43
N LYS A 96 10.16 16.43 -6.06
CA LYS A 96 10.43 15.65 -4.86
C LYS A 96 11.71 14.84 -4.99
N PRO A 97 12.56 14.82 -3.95
CA PRO A 97 13.81 14.05 -4.00
C PRO A 97 13.51 12.55 -4.08
N LYS A 98 14.17 11.84 -5.01
CA LYS A 98 13.97 10.40 -5.24
C LYS A 98 14.18 9.53 -3.99
N SER A 99 15.00 9.99 -3.04
CA SER A 99 15.20 9.33 -1.74
C SER A 99 13.92 9.23 -0.92
N GLU A 100 12.99 10.17 -1.07
CA GLU A 100 11.73 10.20 -0.33
C GLU A 100 10.61 9.43 -1.02
N TRP A 101 10.74 9.13 -2.32
CA TRP A 101 9.66 8.54 -3.11
C TRP A 101 9.16 7.22 -2.53
N LYS A 102 10.04 6.38 -1.96
CA LYS A 102 9.64 5.11 -1.33
C LYS A 102 8.75 5.33 -0.11
N LYS A 103 9.07 6.34 0.71
CA LYS A 103 8.30 6.74 1.91
C LYS A 103 6.98 7.38 1.51
N GLU A 104 7.01 8.30 0.56
CA GLU A 104 5.82 9.02 0.08
C GLU A 104 4.85 8.11 -0.66
N LEU A 105 5.36 7.14 -1.43
CA LEU A 105 4.52 6.13 -2.06
C LEU A 105 3.81 5.29 -1.00
N LYS A 106 4.52 4.78 0.01
CA LYS A 106 3.92 3.96 1.08
C LYS A 106 2.79 4.67 1.82
N ARG A 107 2.93 5.97 2.09
CA ARG A 107 1.90 6.79 2.77
C ARG A 107 0.59 6.89 1.99
N ARG A 108 0.66 6.78 0.67
CA ARG A 108 -0.46 6.95 -0.27
C ARG A 108 -1.12 5.63 -0.67
N LEU A 109 -0.65 4.50 -0.15
CA LEU A 109 -1.23 3.19 -0.42
C LEU A 109 -2.39 2.87 0.53
N PRO A 110 -3.36 2.02 0.13
CA PRO A 110 -4.33 1.46 1.04
C PRO A 110 -3.61 0.65 2.12
N ILE A 111 -4.11 0.74 3.35
CA ILE A 111 -3.53 0.08 4.54
C ILE A 111 -3.22 -1.40 4.29
N GLY A 112 -4.11 -2.14 3.62
CA GLY A 112 -3.89 -3.55 3.31
C GLY A 112 -2.66 -3.81 2.44
N LEU A 113 -2.45 -2.98 1.41
CA LEU A 113 -1.30 -3.12 0.52
C LEU A 113 -0.02 -2.62 1.21
N ALA A 114 -0.09 -1.50 1.93
CA ALA A 114 1.04 -0.97 2.70
C ALA A 114 1.55 -1.96 3.75
N ASN A 115 0.64 -2.67 4.42
CA ASN A 115 1.01 -3.70 5.41
C ASN A 115 1.68 -4.90 4.73
N ALA A 116 1.13 -5.37 3.61
CA ALA A 116 1.67 -6.50 2.85
C ALA A 116 3.09 -6.26 2.31
N THR A 117 3.49 -5.01 2.09
CA THR A 117 4.83 -4.64 1.58
C THR A 117 5.78 -4.10 2.66
N THR A 118 5.44 -4.24 3.95
CA THR A 118 6.23 -3.65 5.04
C THR A 118 7.66 -4.19 5.09
N ALA A 119 7.86 -5.49 4.86
CA ALA A 119 9.19 -6.10 4.89
C ALA A 119 10.11 -5.51 3.79
N GLN A 120 9.59 -5.40 2.56
CA GLN A 120 10.31 -4.83 1.41
C GLN A 120 10.52 -3.32 1.58
N TYR A 121 9.63 -2.64 2.30
CA TYR A 121 9.81 -1.23 2.63
C TYR A 121 11.00 -1.02 3.58
N LEU A 122 11.08 -1.80 4.65
CA LEU A 122 12.11 -1.71 5.68
C LEU A 122 13.49 -2.14 5.19
N ASP A 123 13.55 -2.98 4.16
CA ASP A 123 14.81 -3.36 3.52
C ASP A 123 15.45 -2.14 2.80
N LYS A 124 16.63 -1.75 3.28
CA LYS A 124 17.43 -0.64 2.75
C LYS A 124 18.02 -0.95 1.37
N ASN A 125 18.19 -2.22 1.04
CA ASN A 125 18.75 -2.66 -0.24
C ASN A 125 17.71 -2.68 -1.37
N VAL A 126 16.42 -2.59 -1.00
CA VAL A 126 15.33 -2.56 -1.96
C VAL A 126 15.17 -1.14 -2.51
N THR A 127 15.54 -0.98 -3.78
CA THR A 127 15.34 0.25 -4.56
C THR A 127 13.86 0.57 -4.76
N PHE A 128 13.56 1.83 -5.12
CA PHE A 128 12.21 2.26 -5.45
C PHE A 128 11.57 1.40 -6.56
N ASP A 129 12.30 1.10 -7.63
CA ASP A 129 11.78 0.28 -8.73
C ASP A 129 11.47 -1.15 -8.31
N THR A 130 12.31 -1.73 -7.47
CA THR A 130 12.10 -3.06 -6.90
C THR A 130 10.87 -3.08 -6.00
N TYR A 131 10.71 -2.05 -5.17
CA TYR A 131 9.54 -1.88 -4.32
C TYR A 131 8.24 -1.74 -5.16
N CYS A 132 8.28 -0.97 -6.25
CA CYS A 132 7.16 -0.84 -7.18
C CYS A 132 6.79 -2.17 -7.85
N ARG A 133 7.76 -3.01 -8.21
CA ARG A 133 7.49 -4.35 -8.76
C ARG A 133 6.75 -5.23 -7.75
N HIS A 134 7.22 -5.29 -6.51
CA HIS A 134 6.54 -6.04 -5.45
C HIS A 134 5.11 -5.53 -5.20
N LEU A 135 4.91 -4.22 -5.21
CA LEU A 135 3.58 -3.64 -5.08
C LEU A 135 2.64 -4.05 -6.22
N ALA A 136 3.13 -4.03 -7.47
CA ALA A 136 2.35 -4.43 -8.64
C ALA A 136 1.93 -5.91 -8.57
N GLU A 137 2.83 -6.79 -8.14
CA GLU A 137 2.57 -8.22 -7.93
C GLU A 137 1.48 -8.44 -6.85
N ILE A 138 1.65 -7.82 -5.69
CA ILE A 138 0.71 -7.99 -4.56
C ILE A 138 -0.65 -7.38 -4.89
N ALA A 139 -0.70 -6.20 -5.53
CA ALA A 139 -1.94 -5.56 -5.95
C ALA A 139 -2.71 -6.42 -6.98
N SER A 140 -1.99 -7.07 -7.90
CA SER A 140 -2.58 -7.99 -8.87
C SER A 140 -3.18 -9.23 -8.20
N ASN A 141 -2.45 -9.82 -7.25
CA ASN A 141 -2.94 -10.95 -6.45
C ASN A 141 -4.22 -10.59 -5.66
N TYR A 142 -4.27 -9.38 -5.08
CA TYR A 142 -5.46 -8.88 -4.38
C TYR A 142 -6.68 -8.81 -5.30
N ARG A 143 -6.52 -8.33 -6.54
CA ARG A 143 -7.63 -8.29 -7.51
C ARG A 143 -8.07 -9.68 -7.94
N GLN A 144 -7.15 -10.63 -8.08
CA GLN A 144 -7.50 -12.01 -8.41
C GLN A 144 -8.27 -12.72 -7.29
N THR A 145 -7.85 -12.57 -6.03
CA THR A 145 -8.54 -13.19 -4.88
C THR A 145 -9.94 -12.63 -4.69
N GLN A 146 -10.13 -11.32 -4.87
CA GLN A 146 -11.46 -10.66 -4.82
C GLN A 146 -12.41 -11.12 -5.93
N ARG A 147 -11.89 -11.46 -7.12
CA ARG A 147 -12.71 -12.02 -8.20
C ARG A 147 -13.14 -13.45 -7.90
N ARG A 148 -12.26 -14.24 -7.27
CA ARG A 148 -12.55 -15.62 -6.86
C ARG A 148 -13.61 -15.69 -5.75
N SER A 149 -13.53 -14.83 -4.74
CA SER A 149 -14.53 -14.79 -3.65
C SER A 149 -15.93 -14.45 -4.16
N LYS A 150 -16.07 -13.42 -5.00
CA LYS A 150 -17.37 -13.03 -5.60
C LYS A 150 -18.02 -14.16 -6.40
N LYS A 151 -17.22 -14.96 -7.12
CA LYS A 151 -17.72 -16.10 -7.91
C LYS A 151 -18.28 -17.23 -7.01
N HIS A 152 -17.77 -17.36 -5.79
CA HIS A 152 -18.24 -18.35 -4.83
C HIS A 152 -19.51 -17.89 -4.08
N GLU A 153 -19.72 -16.58 -3.93
CA GLU A 153 -20.94 -16.02 -3.35
C GLU A 153 -22.13 -16.05 -4.32
N THR A 154 -21.92 -15.84 -5.61
CA THR A 154 -23.01 -15.85 -6.61
C THR A 154 -23.36 -17.25 -7.14
N GLY A 155 -22.54 -18.27 -6.85
CA GLY A 155 -22.78 -19.66 -7.25
C GLY A 155 -23.62 -20.50 -6.28
N ALA A 156 -23.99 -19.96 -5.12
CA ALA A 156 -24.74 -20.68 -4.07
C ALA A 156 -26.27 -20.47 -4.15
N SER A 157 -26.82 -20.37 -5.36
CA SER A 157 -28.28 -20.39 -5.57
C SER A 157 -28.60 -21.17 -6.83
N THR A 158 -28.43 -22.50 -6.78
CA THR A 158 -29.29 -23.44 -7.51
C THR A 158 -29.37 -24.74 -6.73
N ASP A 159 -30.61 -25.15 -6.50
CA ASP A 159 -31.06 -26.52 -6.25
C ASP A 159 -30.76 -27.17 -4.88
N SER A 160 -31.75 -27.09 -3.99
CA SER A 160 -32.04 -28.17 -3.03
C SER A 160 -33.51 -28.11 -2.57
N LYS A 161 -34.34 -28.79 -3.36
CA LYS A 161 -35.52 -29.60 -2.99
C LYS A 161 -36.36 -29.20 -1.76
N LYS A 162 -37.60 -28.82 -2.11
CA LYS A 162 -38.86 -29.20 -1.47
C LYS A 162 -38.85 -30.65 -0.97
N ARG A 163 -39.11 -30.88 0.33
CA ARG A 163 -39.83 -32.06 0.85
C ARG A 163 -40.37 -31.82 2.25
N ASP A 164 -41.57 -32.33 2.45
CA ASP A 164 -42.53 -31.99 3.50
C ASP A 164 -42.26 -32.54 4.91
N LYS A 165 -43.02 -31.95 5.84
CA LYS A 165 -43.26 -32.19 7.27
C LYS A 165 -43.14 -33.63 7.79
N ALA A 166 -42.61 -33.78 9.01
CA ALA A 166 -43.24 -34.51 10.13
C ALA A 166 -42.56 -34.18 11.47
N ALA A 167 -43.38 -34.08 12.52
CA ALA A 167 -43.02 -33.75 13.90
C ALA A 167 -42.20 -34.85 14.59
N THR A 168 -41.42 -34.51 15.63
CA THR A 168 -41.38 -35.19 16.95
C THR A 168 -40.46 -34.41 17.92
N LEU A 169 -40.93 -34.23 19.16
CA LEU A 169 -40.22 -33.67 20.31
C LEU A 169 -39.11 -34.61 20.80
N THR A 170 -37.92 -34.11 21.15
CA THR A 170 -37.29 -34.20 22.51
C THR A 170 -35.80 -33.85 22.52
N THR A 171 -35.43 -33.23 23.64
CA THR A 171 -34.14 -33.13 24.37
C THR A 171 -32.96 -32.27 23.89
N PRO A 172 -32.26 -31.59 24.84
CA PRO A 172 -31.16 -30.67 24.58
C PRO A 172 -29.83 -31.43 24.58
N THR A 173 -29.03 -31.25 23.53
CA THR A 173 -27.64 -31.73 23.54
C THR A 173 -26.70 -30.56 23.30
N THR A 174 -25.92 -30.30 24.33
CA THR A 174 -24.71 -29.49 24.38
C THR A 174 -23.78 -29.89 23.23
N THR A 175 -23.51 -29.00 22.29
CA THR A 175 -22.37 -29.17 21.39
C THR A 175 -21.87 -27.81 20.89
N THR A 176 -20.67 -27.53 21.37
CA THR A 176 -19.67 -26.56 20.90
C THR A 176 -19.83 -26.16 19.43
N VAL A 177 -20.32 -24.94 19.19
CA VAL A 177 -20.41 -24.36 17.85
C VAL A 177 -19.14 -23.60 17.53
N GLY A 178 -18.44 -24.07 16.49
CA GLY A 178 -17.33 -23.40 15.85
C GLY A 178 -17.69 -21.98 15.40
N ARG A 179 -16.79 -21.06 15.73
CA ARG A 179 -16.99 -19.60 15.69
C ARG A 179 -16.95 -19.06 14.26
N LYS A 180 -18.12 -18.91 13.63
CA LYS A 180 -18.30 -17.93 12.54
C LYS A 180 -18.53 -16.57 13.18
N SER A 181 -17.75 -15.56 12.78
CA SER A 181 -17.84 -14.18 13.24
C SER A 181 -19.13 -13.53 12.74
N ASN A 182 -20.28 -13.88 13.33
CA ASN A 182 -21.56 -13.25 13.02
C ASN A 182 -21.60 -11.85 13.63
N LYS A 183 -21.22 -10.84 12.84
CA LYS A 183 -21.60 -9.46 13.14
C LYS A 183 -23.13 -9.37 13.00
N PRO A 184 -23.88 -8.94 14.03
CA PRO A 184 -25.34 -8.86 13.94
C PRO A 184 -25.75 -7.91 12.81
N THR A 185 -26.80 -8.27 12.06
CA THR A 185 -27.40 -7.37 11.07
C THR A 185 -28.05 -6.17 11.76
N LYS A 186 -28.41 -5.13 11.00
CA LYS A 186 -29.06 -3.93 11.56
C LYS A 186 -30.37 -4.26 12.26
N GLU A 187 -31.16 -5.17 11.68
CA GLU A 187 -32.41 -5.69 12.25
C GLU A 187 -32.17 -6.46 13.55
N ASP A 188 -31.11 -7.29 13.61
CA ASP A 188 -30.73 -7.99 14.84
C ASP A 188 -30.29 -7.04 15.94
N MET A 189 -29.63 -5.93 15.59
CA MET A 189 -29.23 -4.90 16.56
C MET A 189 -30.45 -4.17 17.14
N GLU A 190 -31.41 -3.78 16.31
CA GLU A 190 -32.64 -3.11 16.76
C GLU A 190 -33.45 -4.01 17.70
N ARG A 191 -33.58 -5.30 17.40
CA ARG A 191 -34.22 -6.27 18.31
C ARG A 191 -33.48 -6.42 19.64
N LEU A 192 -32.15 -6.50 19.61
CA LEU A 192 -31.34 -6.63 20.84
C LEU A 192 -31.41 -5.37 21.71
N ILE A 193 -31.55 -4.19 21.11
CA ILE A 193 -31.79 -2.93 21.84
C ILE A 193 -33.17 -2.96 22.51
N ALA A 194 -34.22 -3.33 21.77
CA ALA A 194 -35.58 -3.41 22.30
C ALA A 194 -35.71 -4.42 23.46
N GLU A 195 -34.98 -5.54 23.38
CA GLU A 195 -34.96 -6.58 24.41
C GLU A 195 -33.96 -6.31 25.57
N GLY A 196 -33.17 -5.24 25.51
CA GLY A 196 -32.15 -4.92 26.52
C GLY A 196 -31.03 -5.97 26.65
N ARG A 197 -30.70 -6.65 25.54
CA ARG A 197 -29.74 -7.76 25.49
C ARG A 197 -28.37 -7.33 24.99
N CYS A 198 -27.33 -7.96 25.52
CA CYS A 198 -25.95 -7.77 25.11
C CYS A 198 -25.73 -8.17 23.64
N PHE A 199 -25.11 -7.33 22.82
CA PHE A 199 -24.84 -7.65 21.41
C PHE A 199 -23.78 -8.73 21.20
N THR A 200 -23.07 -9.13 22.27
CA THR A 200 -21.99 -10.12 22.22
C THR A 200 -22.46 -11.51 22.66
N CYS A 201 -23.10 -11.63 23.83
CA CYS A 201 -23.59 -12.92 24.36
C CYS A 201 -25.12 -13.08 24.30
N ARG A 202 -25.87 -12.03 23.93
CA ARG A 202 -27.35 -12.01 23.85
C ARG A 202 -28.09 -12.18 25.19
N GLU A 203 -27.38 -12.07 26.31
CA GLU A 203 -27.97 -12.10 27.66
C GLU A 203 -28.43 -10.70 28.08
N VAL A 204 -29.42 -10.60 28.96
CA VAL A 204 -29.94 -9.34 29.50
C VAL A 204 -29.09 -8.82 30.68
N GLY A 205 -29.21 -7.53 30.98
CA GLY A 205 -28.63 -6.92 32.19
C GLY A 205 -27.25 -6.29 32.03
N HIS A 206 -26.64 -6.38 30.84
CA HIS A 206 -25.38 -5.69 30.52
C HIS A 206 -25.27 -5.37 29.02
N GLN A 207 -24.48 -4.35 28.66
CA GLN A 207 -24.18 -4.04 27.26
C GLN A 207 -22.87 -4.70 26.81
N SER A 208 -22.59 -4.75 25.49
CA SER A 208 -21.37 -5.36 24.93
C SER A 208 -20.05 -4.81 25.48
N ARG A 209 -20.05 -3.62 26.09
CA ARG A 209 -18.89 -3.04 26.77
C ARG A 209 -18.62 -3.68 28.13
N GLU A 210 -19.67 -4.12 28.81
CA GLU A 210 -19.65 -4.70 30.16
C GLU A 210 -19.93 -6.20 30.12
N CYS A 211 -19.70 -6.86 28.97
CA CYS A 211 -19.99 -8.27 28.80
C CYS A 211 -19.01 -9.14 29.60
N PRO A 212 -19.46 -9.91 30.62
CA PRO A 212 -18.59 -10.73 31.45
C PRO A 212 -17.85 -11.79 30.64
N GLN A 213 -18.50 -12.36 29.61
CA GLN A 213 -17.89 -13.34 28.72
C GLN A 213 -16.76 -12.76 27.86
N LYS A 214 -16.87 -11.47 27.51
CA LYS A 214 -15.83 -10.76 26.76
C LYS A 214 -14.63 -10.46 27.65
N GLU A 215 -14.88 -10.10 28.91
CA GLU A 215 -13.85 -9.84 29.90
C GLU A 215 -13.09 -11.10 30.27
N LYS A 216 -13.80 -12.21 30.55
CA LYS A 216 -13.17 -13.51 30.79
C LYS A 216 -12.27 -13.94 29.65
N LYS A 217 -12.74 -13.77 28.41
CA LYS A 217 -11.94 -14.08 27.22
C LYS A 217 -10.69 -13.20 27.09
N ARG A 218 -10.79 -11.91 27.43
CA ARG A 218 -9.64 -11.01 27.45
C ARG A 218 -8.61 -11.47 28.48
N GLN A 219 -9.04 -11.83 29.68
CA GLN A 219 -8.17 -12.35 30.74
C GLN A 219 -7.48 -13.66 30.34
N GLU A 220 -8.20 -14.57 29.67
CA GLU A 220 -7.61 -15.81 29.13
C GLU A 220 -6.58 -15.54 28.02
N GLU A 221 -6.85 -14.57 27.15
CA GLU A 221 -5.91 -14.13 26.11
C GLU A 221 -4.66 -13.47 26.71
N ASP A 222 -4.83 -12.60 27.70
CA ASP A 222 -3.73 -11.93 28.41
C ASP A 222 -2.86 -12.94 29.18
N ALA A 223 -3.47 -13.91 29.86
CA ALA A 223 -2.74 -15.00 30.54
C ALA A 223 -1.93 -15.85 29.54
N ARG A 224 -2.49 -16.12 28.35
CA ARG A 224 -1.78 -16.84 27.29
C ARG A 224 -0.60 -16.05 26.75
N VAL A 225 -0.77 -14.75 26.51
CA VAL A 225 0.30 -13.86 26.06
C VAL A 225 1.41 -13.78 27.12
N GLN A 226 1.06 -13.63 28.40
CA GLN A 226 2.04 -13.63 29.50
C GLN A 226 2.84 -14.93 29.57
N SER A 227 2.19 -16.08 29.38
CA SER A 227 2.88 -17.39 29.32
C SER A 227 3.90 -17.46 28.17
N ILE A 228 3.51 -17.00 26.98
CA ILE A 228 4.41 -16.96 25.81
C ILE A 228 5.61 -16.03 26.08
N VAL A 229 5.37 -14.83 26.64
CA VAL A 229 6.44 -13.88 26.99
C VAL A 229 7.42 -14.50 27.99
N ALA A 230 6.91 -15.17 29.04
CA ALA A 230 7.74 -15.85 30.02
C ALA A 230 8.59 -16.97 29.40
N GLU A 231 8.03 -17.75 28.46
CA GLU A 231 8.78 -18.78 27.76
C GLU A 231 9.88 -18.21 26.86
N VAL A 232 9.61 -17.12 26.15
CA VAL A 232 10.60 -16.43 25.31
C VAL A 232 11.75 -15.89 26.15
N LEU A 233 11.46 -15.26 27.30
CA LEU A 233 12.48 -14.75 28.21
C LEU A 233 13.35 -15.88 28.79
N ARG A 234 12.76 -17.04 29.11
CA ARG A 234 13.52 -18.24 29.54
C ARG A 234 14.44 -18.77 28.44
N LYS A 235 13.99 -18.79 27.19
CA LYS A 235 14.82 -19.22 26.05
C LYS A 235 15.96 -18.24 25.78
N GLN A 236 15.73 -16.94 25.96
CA GLN A 236 16.78 -15.93 25.84
C GLN A 236 17.85 -16.08 26.92
N SER A 237 17.47 -16.27 28.19
CA SER A 237 18.46 -16.45 29.28
C SER A 237 19.25 -17.76 29.19
N ALA A 238 18.63 -18.84 28.69
CA ALA A 238 19.32 -20.10 28.42
C ALA A 238 20.39 -19.98 27.29
N SER A 239 20.15 -19.11 26.30
CA SER A 239 21.12 -18.80 25.24
C SER A 239 22.36 -18.07 25.77
N VAL A 240 22.17 -17.09 26.67
CA VAL A 240 23.30 -16.33 27.27
C VAL A 240 24.15 -17.22 28.21
N GLY A 241 23.51 -18.14 28.95
CA GLY A 241 24.22 -19.08 29.83
C GLY A 241 25.12 -20.09 29.09
N SER A 242 24.81 -20.40 27.83
CA SER A 242 25.61 -21.31 26.99
C SER A 242 26.88 -20.63 26.43
N LEU A 243 26.82 -19.33 26.14
CA LEU A 243 27.99 -18.53 25.76
C LEU A 243 28.96 -18.29 26.92
N ALA A 244 28.45 -18.08 28.14
CA ALA A 244 29.31 -17.85 29.31
C ALA A 244 30.12 -19.09 29.74
N LYS A 245 29.60 -20.31 29.50
CA LYS A 245 30.34 -21.55 29.79
C LYS A 245 31.48 -21.81 28.80
N ARG A 246 31.34 -21.42 27.52
CA ARG A 246 32.41 -21.55 26.51
C ARG A 246 33.61 -20.63 26.77
N SER A 247 33.41 -19.46 27.36
CA SER A 247 34.52 -18.55 27.69
C SER A 247 35.36 -19.01 28.89
N ARG A 248 34.78 -19.74 29.86
CA ARG A 248 35.55 -20.28 31.00
C ARG A 248 36.43 -21.48 30.60
N THR A 249 35.96 -22.35 29.70
CA THR A 249 36.72 -23.54 29.28
C THR A 249 37.95 -23.22 28.41
N ASN A 250 38.02 -22.02 27.83
CA ASN A 250 39.18 -21.57 27.05
C ASN A 250 40.27 -20.86 27.87
N GLN A 251 39.97 -20.44 29.11
CA GLN A 251 40.97 -19.83 30.00
C GLN A 251 41.81 -20.87 30.76
N ASP A 252 41.26 -22.06 31.04
CA ASP A 252 42.00 -23.14 31.72
C ASP A 252 42.98 -23.90 30.80
N LYS A 253 42.99 -23.63 29.49
CA LYS A 253 43.93 -24.25 28.52
C LYS A 253 45.19 -23.43 28.23
N LEU A 254 45.37 -22.27 28.87
CA LEU A 254 46.50 -21.36 28.62
C LEU A 254 47.49 -21.26 29.79
N ASN A 255 47.34 -22.07 30.84
CA ASN A 255 48.24 -22.04 32.00
C ASN A 255 48.72 -23.46 32.37
N THR A 256 49.50 -24.07 31.48
CA THR A 256 50.36 -25.22 31.81
C THR A 256 51.82 -24.75 31.75
N PRO A 257 52.61 -24.86 32.83
CA PRO A 257 54.01 -24.46 32.82
C PRO A 257 54.83 -25.43 31.97
N SER A 258 55.71 -24.87 31.13
CA SER A 258 56.73 -25.59 30.37
C SER A 258 57.83 -26.10 31.30
N GLU A 259 57.86 -27.41 31.56
CA GLU A 259 59.02 -28.11 32.13
C GLU A 259 59.57 -29.12 31.11
N SER A 260 60.79 -28.86 30.65
CA SER A 260 61.79 -29.72 29.98
C SER A 260 62.76 -28.78 29.25
N GLU A 261 64.09 -28.86 29.31
CA GLU A 261 65.05 -29.89 29.73
C GLU A 261 66.41 -29.20 29.98
N ASN A 262 67.06 -29.52 31.10
CA ASN A 262 68.47 -29.93 31.20
C ASN A 262 68.80 -30.41 32.61
#